data_AF-A0A9W8B020-F1
#
_entry.id   AF-A0A9W8B020-F1
#
_cell.length_a   1.000
_cell.length_b   1.000
_cell.length_c   1.000
_cell.angle_alpha   90.00
_cell.angle_beta   90.00
_cell.angle_gamma   90.00
#
_symmetry.space_group_name_H-M   'P 1'
#
loop_
_entity.id
_entity.type
_entity.pdbx_description
1 polymer ?
#
loop_
_entity_poly.entity_id
_entity_poly.type
_entity_poly.pdbx_seq_one_letter_code
_entity_poly.pdbx_strand_id
1 'polypeptide(L)'
;MFRECRFDLPYVAGYLAAREAPILAQMIQELRQEQPELVPQVIMVDGNGVLHPRRFGLASHLGVVADIPTIGVAKNFLQIDDGAELTVKAVRESFQACLAHGHRQMSLQGQSGQIYGM
;
A
#
# COMPACT_ATOMS: atom_id res chain seq x y z
N MET A 1 16.13 -14.28 12.10
CA MET A 1 15.13 -14.86 13.03
C MET A 1 13.75 -14.53 12.49
N PHE A 2 12.85 -15.50 12.38
CA PHE A 2 11.47 -15.24 11.95
C PHE A 2 10.55 -15.20 13.18
N ARG A 3 9.52 -14.35 13.15
CA ARG A 3 8.48 -14.32 14.17
C ARG A 3 7.22 -14.99 13.63
N GLU A 4 6.78 -16.03 14.31
CA GLU A 4 5.47 -16.61 14.05
C GLU A 4 4.37 -15.74 14.65
N CYS A 5 3.32 -15.52 13.86
CA CYS A 5 2.24 -14.61 14.18
C CYS A 5 0.92 -15.32 13.90
N ARG A 6 -0.08 -15.14 14.78
CA ARG A 6 -1.44 -15.63 14.56
C ARG A 6 -2.36 -14.46 14.25
N PHE A 7 -3.21 -14.64 13.23
CA PHE A 7 -4.23 -13.68 12.88
C PHE A 7 -5.60 -14.21 13.26
N ASP A 8 -6.38 -13.41 13.97
CA ASP A 8 -7.74 -13.77 14.39
C ASP A 8 -8.80 -13.35 13.36
N LEU A 9 -8.43 -12.48 12.41
CA LEU A 9 -9.30 -12.01 11.34
C LEU A 9 -9.01 -12.73 10.01
N PRO A 10 -10.05 -13.12 9.26
CA PRO A 10 -9.88 -13.72 7.93
C PRO A 10 -9.33 -12.70 6.92
N TYR A 11 -8.80 -13.20 5.80
CA TYR A 11 -8.47 -12.33 4.67
C TYR A 11 -9.76 -11.90 3.96
N VAL A 12 -10.01 -10.59 3.93
CA VAL A 12 -11.07 -9.97 3.13
C VAL A 12 -10.42 -8.88 2.29
N ALA A 13 -10.63 -8.93 0.97
CA ALA A 13 -10.10 -7.93 0.05
C ALA A 13 -10.57 -6.52 0.48
N GLY A 14 -9.63 -5.56 0.54
CA GLY A 14 -9.89 -4.21 1.04
C GLY A 14 -9.87 -4.05 2.57
N TYR A 15 -9.54 -5.10 3.33
CA TYR A 15 -9.44 -5.07 4.79
C TYR A 15 -8.14 -5.68 5.34
N LEU A 16 -7.12 -5.87 4.48
CA LEU A 16 -5.80 -6.39 4.88
C LEU A 16 -5.20 -5.62 6.07
N ALA A 17 -5.41 -4.30 6.09
CA ALA A 17 -4.93 -3.43 7.14
C ALA A 17 -5.46 -3.80 8.54
N ALA A 18 -6.72 -4.23 8.65
CA ALA A 18 -7.29 -4.63 9.93
C ALA A 18 -6.63 -5.91 10.47
N ARG A 19 -6.16 -6.78 9.57
CA ARG A 19 -5.50 -8.03 9.91
C ARG A 19 -4.04 -7.82 10.29
N GLU A 20 -3.30 -7.05 9.51
CA GLU A 20 -1.82 -7.01 9.62
C GLU A 20 -1.27 -5.75 10.31
N ALA A 21 -1.94 -4.60 10.23
CA ALA A 21 -1.41 -3.37 10.83
C ALA A 21 -1.14 -3.49 12.34
N PRO A 22 -1.99 -4.14 13.17
CA PRO A 22 -1.74 -4.24 14.61
C PRO A 22 -0.43 -4.96 14.94
N ILE A 23 -0.15 -6.09 14.29
CA ILE A 23 1.05 -6.87 14.58
C ILE A 23 2.32 -6.21 14.03
N LEU A 24 2.21 -5.54 12.88
CA LEU A 24 3.30 -4.75 12.32
C LEU A 24 3.63 -3.55 13.23
N ALA A 25 2.61 -2.84 13.72
CA ALA A 25 2.80 -1.73 14.65
C ALA A 25 3.45 -2.19 15.97
N GLN A 26 3.05 -3.35 16.50
CA GLN A 26 3.69 -3.93 17.67
C GLN A 26 5.19 -4.20 17.43
N MET A 27 5.56 -4.81 16.30
CA MET A 27 6.96 -5.06 15.97
C MET A 27 7.78 -3.77 15.84
N ILE A 28 7.19 -2.72 15.26
CA ILE A 28 7.83 -1.40 15.17
C ILE A 28 8.04 -0.81 16.57
N GLN A 29 7.05 -0.94 17.46
CA GLN A 29 7.15 -0.44 18.82
C GLN A 29 8.25 -1.15 19.62
N GLU A 30 8.35 -2.47 19.48
CA GLU A 30 9.41 -3.27 20.10
C GLU A 30 10.79 -2.87 19.56
N LEU A 31 10.94 -2.71 18.25
CA LEU A 31 12.18 -2.20 17.64
C LEU A 31 12.55 -0.83 18.22
N ARG A 32 11.56 0.06 18.37
CA ARG A 32 11.75 1.41 18.92
C ARG A 32 12.20 1.39 20.39
N GLN A 33 11.87 0.34 21.14
CA GLN A 33 12.28 0.17 22.54
C GLN A 33 13.65 -0.53 22.66
N GLU A 34 13.88 -1.56 21.86
CA GLU A 34 15.08 -2.41 21.96
C GLU A 34 16.29 -1.82 21.22
N GLN A 35 16.05 -1.16 20.07
CA GLN A 35 17.08 -0.66 19.16
C GLN A 35 16.66 0.68 18.52
N PRO A 36 16.51 1.76 19.32
CA PRO A 36 15.99 3.05 18.85
C PRO A 36 16.78 3.67 17.69
N GLU A 37 18.08 3.39 17.60
CA GLU A 37 18.97 3.84 16.52
C GLU A 37 18.68 3.16 15.17
N LEU A 38 17.96 2.04 15.17
CA LEU A 38 17.58 1.29 13.97
C LEU A 38 16.14 1.56 13.51
N VAL A 39 15.43 2.47 14.18
CA VAL A 39 14.06 2.83 13.79
C VAL A 39 14.09 3.47 12.39
N PRO A 40 13.33 2.93 11.42
CA PRO A 40 13.38 3.42 10.06
C PRO A 40 12.72 4.80 9.94
N GLN A 41 13.30 5.64 9.09
CA GLN A 41 12.71 6.93 8.70
C GLN A 41 11.53 6.77 7.74
N VAL A 42 11.49 5.64 7.02
CA VAL A 42 10.42 5.29 6.09
C VAL A 42 10.29 3.77 5.99
N ILE A 43 9.07 3.27 5.88
CA ILE A 43 8.77 1.85 5.72
C ILE A 43 8.15 1.60 4.35
N MET A 44 8.73 0.69 3.57
CA MET A 44 8.12 0.17 2.35
C MET A 44 7.23 -1.02 2.72
N VAL A 45 5.95 -0.92 2.41
CA VAL A 45 4.93 -1.89 2.80
C VAL A 45 4.44 -2.62 1.55
N ASP A 46 4.47 -3.95 1.57
CA ASP A 46 3.90 -4.78 0.49
C ASP A 46 2.37 -4.72 0.53
N GLY A 47 1.82 -3.68 -0.06
CA GLY A 47 0.40 -3.38 -0.01
C GLY A 47 0.10 -1.96 -0.46
N ASN A 48 -1.19 -1.65 -0.57
CA ASN A 48 -1.63 -0.34 -1.01
C ASN A 48 -1.61 0.70 0.12
N GLY A 49 -1.40 1.96 -0.26
CA GLY A 49 -1.67 3.14 0.56
C GLY A 49 -2.96 3.82 0.13
N VAL A 50 -2.83 4.97 -0.54
CA VAL A 50 -3.97 5.77 -1.05
C VAL A 50 -4.72 5.06 -2.18
N LEU A 51 -4.04 4.21 -2.97
CA LEU A 51 -4.64 3.33 -3.98
C LEU A 51 -5.53 2.24 -3.33
N HIS A 52 -6.65 2.66 -2.75
CA HIS A 52 -7.59 1.83 -2.03
C HIS A 52 -9.01 2.41 -2.19
N PRO A 53 -10.09 1.59 -2.23
CA PRO A 53 -11.46 2.09 -2.32
C PRO A 53 -11.84 3.14 -1.26
N ARG A 54 -11.19 3.08 -0.09
CA ARG A 54 -11.38 4.02 1.03
C ARG A 54 -10.21 4.99 1.23
N ARG A 55 -9.27 5.05 0.28
CA ARG A 55 -8.03 5.84 0.35
C ARG A 55 -7.15 5.56 1.58
N PHE A 56 -7.33 4.38 2.17
CA PHE A 56 -6.71 4.00 3.44
C PHE A 56 -6.36 2.51 3.45
N GLY A 57 -5.35 2.14 2.66
CA GLY A 57 -4.81 0.78 2.62
C GLY A 57 -3.85 0.49 3.78
N LEU A 58 -3.21 -0.69 3.75
CA LEU A 58 -2.29 -1.17 4.79
C LEU A 58 -1.14 -0.18 5.05
N ALA A 59 -0.51 0.36 4.00
CA ALA A 59 0.61 1.29 4.17
C ALA A 59 0.16 2.56 4.91
N SER A 60 -0.92 3.18 4.45
CA SER A 60 -1.49 4.38 5.08
C SER A 60 -1.92 4.12 6.53
N HIS A 61 -2.55 2.98 6.80
CA HIS A 61 -2.96 2.61 8.15
C HIS A 61 -1.76 2.41 9.08
N LEU A 62 -0.75 1.65 8.63
CA LEU A 62 0.47 1.41 9.40
C LEU A 62 1.19 2.73 9.70
N GLY A 63 1.30 3.64 8.71
CA GLY A 63 1.98 4.91 8.90
C GLY A 63 1.32 5.80 9.96
N VAL A 64 -0.02 5.82 9.98
CA VAL A 64 -0.78 6.55 11.01
C VAL A 64 -0.59 5.92 12.40
N VAL A 65 -0.69 4.61 12.51
CA VAL A 65 -0.61 3.92 13.82
C VAL A 65 0.82 3.91 14.38
N ALA A 66 1.82 3.72 13.52
CA ALA A 66 3.22 3.67 13.92
C ALA A 66 3.86 5.07 14.08
N ASP A 67 3.22 6.10 13.53
CA ASP A 67 3.79 7.45 13.39
C ASP A 67 5.16 7.42 12.68
N ILE A 68 5.20 6.73 11.54
CA ILE A 68 6.38 6.61 10.66
C ILE A 68 5.90 6.79 9.21
N PRO A 69 6.61 7.57 8.36
CA PRO A 69 6.32 7.63 6.94
C PRO A 69 6.29 6.24 6.28
N THR A 70 5.30 6.00 5.42
CA THR A 70 5.13 4.72 4.72
C THR A 70 4.91 4.89 3.24
N ILE A 71 5.48 3.99 2.43
CA ILE A 71 5.22 3.86 1.00
C ILE A 71 4.60 2.50 0.74
N GLY A 72 3.40 2.49 0.14
CA GLY A 72 2.77 1.26 -0.31
C GLY A 72 3.33 0.82 -1.66
N VAL A 73 3.87 -0.39 -1.73
CA VAL A 73 4.46 -1.00 -2.92
C VAL A 73 3.68 -2.27 -3.25
N ALA A 74 2.58 -2.10 -3.99
CA ALA A 74 1.71 -3.21 -4.36
C ALA A 74 2.20 -3.92 -5.62
N LYS A 75 2.24 -5.26 -5.57
CA LYS A 75 2.61 -6.12 -6.72
C LYS A 75 1.48 -6.34 -7.71
N ASN A 76 0.24 -6.16 -7.23
CA ASN A 76 -0.97 -6.32 -8.02
C ASN A 76 -1.81 -5.05 -7.92
N PHE A 77 -2.36 -4.62 -9.06
CA PHE A 77 -3.24 -3.46 -9.10
C PHE A 77 -4.59 -3.78 -8.44
N LEU A 78 -5.00 -2.92 -7.50
CA LEU A 78 -6.32 -2.97 -6.87
C LEU A 78 -7.25 -2.04 -7.65
N GLN A 79 -8.32 -2.60 -8.22
CA GLN A 79 -9.34 -1.82 -8.92
C GLN A 79 -10.04 -0.87 -7.94
N ILE A 80 -10.24 0.38 -8.37
CA ILE A 80 -10.92 1.43 -7.62
C ILE A 80 -12.07 1.97 -8.45
N ASP A 81 -13.20 2.23 -7.80
CA ASP A 81 -14.40 2.79 -8.42
C ASP A 81 -14.27 4.31 -8.56
N ASP A 82 -13.33 4.78 -9.37
CA ASP A 82 -13.14 6.19 -9.73
C ASP A 82 -12.82 6.33 -11.22
N GLY A 83 -13.68 5.72 -12.04
CA GLY A 83 -13.61 5.77 -13.50
C GLY A 83 -13.22 4.46 -14.17
N ALA A 84 -13.46 4.40 -15.49
CA ALA A 84 -13.13 3.22 -16.31
C ALA A 84 -11.61 3.02 -16.50
N GLU A 85 -10.83 4.07 -16.26
CA GLU A 85 -9.38 4.15 -16.39
C GLU A 85 -8.67 3.38 -15.27
N LEU A 86 -9.31 3.23 -14.09
CA LEU A 86 -8.77 2.53 -12.92
C LEU A 86 -9.25 1.08 -12.81
N THR A 87 -9.45 0.43 -13.95
CA THR A 87 -9.63 -1.03 -14.04
C THR A 87 -8.30 -1.73 -14.31
N VAL A 88 -8.15 -2.99 -13.88
CA VAL A 88 -6.93 -3.77 -14.14
C VAL A 88 -6.59 -3.82 -15.64
N LYS A 89 -7.62 -3.94 -16.49
CA LYS A 89 -7.46 -3.98 -17.94
C LYS A 89 -6.96 -2.63 -18.49
N ALA A 90 -7.64 -1.54 -18.17
CA ALA A 90 -7.29 -0.21 -18.67
C ALA A 90 -5.90 0.23 -18.21
N VAL A 91 -5.53 -0.05 -16.96
CA VAL A 91 -4.20 0.26 -16.42
C VAL A 91 -3.11 -0.53 -17.15
N ARG A 92 -3.33 -1.82 -17.43
CA ARG A 92 -2.37 -2.63 -18.19
C ARG A 92 -2.19 -2.11 -19.62
N GLU A 93 -3.28 -1.81 -20.30
CA GLU A 93 -3.24 -1.27 -21.68
C GLU A 93 -2.53 0.09 -21.72
N SER A 94 -2.85 0.98 -20.77
CA SER A 94 -2.21 2.29 -20.62
C SER A 94 -0.71 2.17 -20.33
N PHE A 95 -0.33 1.24 -19.45
CA PHE A 95 1.08 1.03 -19.13
C PHE A 95 1.86 0.39 -20.30
N GLN A 96 1.25 -0.50 -21.07
CA GLN A 96 1.85 -1.03 -22.30
C GLN A 96 2.12 0.08 -23.32
N ALA A 97 1.16 0.99 -23.52
CA ALA A 97 1.35 2.17 -24.37
C ALA A 97 2.47 3.08 -23.82
N CYS A 98 2.49 3.32 -22.51
CA CYS A 98 3.55 4.07 -21.82
C CYS A 98 4.94 3.46 -22.10
N LEU A 99 5.08 2.14 -21.95
CA LEU A 99 6.32 1.40 -22.23
C LEU A 99 6.74 1.53 -23.71
N ALA A 100 5.80 1.45 -24.65
CA ALA A 100 6.06 1.56 -26.08
C ALA A 100 6.63 2.94 -26.48
N HIS A 101 6.28 4.00 -25.75
CA HIS A 101 6.81 5.35 -25.94
C HIS A 101 8.13 5.59 -25.17
N GLY A 102 8.72 4.54 -24.57
CA GLY A 102 9.97 4.63 -23.83
C GLY A 102 9.84 5.10 -22.38
N HIS A 103 8.63 5.40 -21.90
CA HIS A 103 8.36 5.74 -20.51
C HIS A 103 8.38 4.49 -19.62
N ARG A 104 8.55 4.68 -18.31
CA ARG A 104 8.66 3.59 -17.31
C ARG A 104 7.77 3.79 -16.08
N GLN A 105 7.01 4.88 -16.05
CA GLN A 105 6.11 5.25 -14.98
C GLN A 105 4.91 5.96 -15.58
N MET A 106 3.73 5.85 -14.95
CA MET A 106 2.55 6.60 -15.35
C MET A 106 1.72 6.94 -14.11
N SER A 107 1.09 8.10 -14.07
CA SER A 107 0.18 8.41 -12.95
C SER A 107 -1.11 7.61 -13.06
N LEU A 108 -1.53 7.03 -11.94
CA LEU A 108 -2.82 6.38 -11.79
C LEU A 108 -3.85 7.45 -11.40
N GLN A 109 -4.43 8.12 -12.40
CA GLN A 109 -5.41 9.19 -12.20
C GLN A 109 -6.83 8.69 -12.45
N GLY A 110 -7.74 8.96 -11.52
CA GLY A 110 -9.17 8.67 -11.67
C GLY A 110 -9.95 9.79 -12.36
N GLN A 111 -11.21 9.55 -12.68
CA GLN A 111 -12.11 10.55 -13.30
C GLN A 111 -12.35 11.77 -12.41
N SER A 112 -12.26 11.61 -11.09
CA SER A 112 -12.28 12.73 -10.15
C SER A 112 -11.10 13.71 -10.30
N GLY A 113 -10.10 13.39 -11.13
CA GLY A 113 -8.85 14.13 -11.27
C GLY A 113 -7.82 13.78 -10.19
N GLN A 114 -8.18 12.94 -9.21
CA GLN A 114 -7.30 12.47 -8.15
C GLN A 114 -6.23 11.52 -8.69
N ILE A 115 -4.99 11.68 -8.20
CA ILE A 115 -3.90 10.72 -8.42
C ILE A 115 -3.83 9.78 -7.22
N TYR A 116 -3.83 8.47 -7.48
CA TYR A 116 -3.80 7.42 -6.46
C TYR A 116 -2.42 6.75 -6.31
N GLY A 117 -1.55 6.93 -7.30
CA GLY A 117 -0.21 6.34 -7.33
C GLY A 117 0.50 6.55 -8.67
N MET A 118 1.61 5.84 -8.84
CA MET A 118 2.35 5.74 -10.11
C MET A 118 2.65 4.29 -10.46
#